data_AF-A0A7X7UU83-F1
#
_entry.id   AF-A0A7X7UU83-F1
#
_cell.length_a   1.000
_cell.length_b   1.000
_cell.length_c   1.000
_cell.angle_alpha   90.00
_cell.angle_beta   90.00
_cell.angle_gamma   90.00
#
_symmetry.space_group_name_H-M   'P 1'
#
loop_
_entity.id
_entity.type
_entity.pdbx_description
1 polymer ?
#
loop_
_entity_poly.entity_id
_entity_poly.type
_entity_poly.pdbx_seq_one_letter_code
_entity_poly.pdbx_strand_id
1 'polypeptide(L)'
;MKTNESANKEYQAAMRNIMIGAVCLGAGVGATLVGTTNFSGQPGVHINLPLVILGTGLEIVAIPILLKGSKLVKHAADIYNDGLQSTCIQSKTDLSIALTENGVGVIMKF
;
A
#
# COMPACT_ATOMS: atom_id res chain seq x y z
N MET A 1 18.55 9.49 -6.35
CA MET A 1 18.59 8.02 -6.40
C MET A 1 18.34 7.35 -5.04
N LYS A 2 19.04 7.72 -3.95
CA LYS A 2 18.81 7.16 -2.60
C LYS A 2 17.36 7.21 -2.10
N THR A 3 16.63 8.28 -2.42
CA THR A 3 15.21 8.45 -2.05
C THR A 3 14.30 7.40 -2.70
N ASN A 4 14.64 6.98 -3.93
CA ASN A 4 13.89 5.96 -4.67
C ASN A 4 14.13 4.54 -4.10
N GLU A 5 15.37 4.24 -3.68
CA GLU A 5 15.68 2.99 -2.98
C GLU A 5 14.96 2.89 -1.64
N SER A 6 14.88 4.01 -0.90
CA SER A 6 14.15 4.07 0.37
C SER A 6 12.64 3.86 0.17
N ALA A 7 12.04 4.50 -0.84
CA ALA A 7 10.64 4.29 -1.19
C ALA A 7 10.36 2.83 -1.61
N ASN A 8 11.25 2.21 -2.39
CA ASN A 8 11.10 0.81 -2.81
C ASN A 8 11.18 -0.16 -1.60
N LYS A 9 12.06 0.09 -0.64
CA LYS A 9 12.17 -0.73 0.58
C LYS A 9 10.90 -0.66 1.44
N GLU A 10 10.34 0.53 1.61
CA GLU A 10 9.06 0.76 2.29
C GLU A 10 7.91 0.04 1.57
N TYR A 11 7.87 0.13 0.24
CA TYR A 11 6.87 -0.54 -0.58
C TYR A 11 6.96 -2.09 -0.49
N GLN A 12 8.15 -2.67 -0.50
CA GLN A 12 8.34 -4.11 -0.32
C GLN A 12 7.89 -4.57 1.07
N ALA A 13 8.20 -3.79 2.11
CA ALA A 13 7.72 -4.07 3.47
C ALA A 13 6.19 -3.98 3.56
N ALA A 14 5.59 -3.01 2.86
CA ALA A 14 4.15 -2.86 2.75
C ALA A 14 3.51 -4.09 2.11
N MET A 15 4.06 -4.55 0.98
CA MET A 15 3.56 -5.70 0.22
C MET A 15 3.63 -6.99 1.03
N ARG A 16 4.70 -7.18 1.81
CA ARG A 16 4.80 -8.31 2.75
C ARG A 16 3.70 -8.29 3.81
N ASN A 17 3.43 -7.13 4.42
CA ASN A 17 2.36 -7.01 5.41
C ASN A 17 0.98 -7.23 4.78
N ILE A 18 0.74 -6.70 3.58
CA ILE A 18 -0.52 -6.92 2.86
C ILE A 18 -0.70 -8.41 2.55
N MET A 19 0.35 -9.10 2.09
CA MET A 19 0.29 -10.53 1.80
C MET A 19 0.00 -11.35 3.07
N ILE A 20 0.71 -11.12 4.17
CA ILE A 20 0.48 -11.81 5.44
C ILE A 20 -0.94 -11.54 5.94
N GLY A 21 -1.37 -10.28 5.92
CA GLY A 21 -2.73 -9.90 6.33
C GLY A 21 -3.80 -10.56 5.47
N ALA A 22 -3.61 -10.62 4.15
CA ALA A 22 -4.55 -11.26 3.23
C ALA A 22 -4.64 -12.77 3.46
N VAL A 23 -3.50 -13.44 3.71
CA VAL A 23 -3.48 -14.87 4.04
C VAL A 23 -4.18 -15.12 5.37
N CYS A 24 -3.91 -14.33 6.41
CA CYS A 24 -4.59 -14.47 7.71
C CYS A 24 -6.10 -14.24 7.59
N LEU A 25 -6.53 -13.24 6.81
CA LEU A 25 -7.95 -12.94 6.61
C LEU A 25 -8.63 -14.05 5.80
N GLY A 26 -8.00 -14.53 4.72
CA GLY A 26 -8.52 -15.64 3.93
C GLY A 26 -8.61 -16.95 4.71
N ALA A 27 -7.59 -17.27 5.51
CA ALA A 27 -7.60 -18.43 6.40
C ALA A 27 -8.66 -18.29 7.51
N GLY A 28 -8.82 -17.09 8.07
CA GLY A 28 -9.82 -16.78 9.08
C GLY A 28 -11.25 -16.99 8.57
N VAL A 29 -11.58 -16.37 7.44
CA VAL A 29 -12.88 -16.53 6.78
C VAL A 29 -13.13 -17.99 6.40
N GLY A 30 -12.12 -18.68 5.85
CA GLY A 30 -12.23 -20.10 5.51
C GLY A 30 -12.53 -20.98 6.72
N ALA A 31 -11.83 -20.77 7.84
CA ALA A 31 -12.07 -21.51 9.08
C ALA A 31 -13.46 -21.21 9.68
N THR A 32 -13.88 -19.94 9.67
CA THR A 32 -15.22 -19.53 10.11
C THR A 32 -16.32 -20.20 9.28
N LEU A 33 -16.17 -20.21 7.95
CA LEU A 33 -17.11 -20.85 7.04
C LEU A 33 -17.16 -22.36 7.26
N VAL A 34 -16.01 -23.04 7.25
CA VAL A 34 -15.95 -24.50 7.50
C VAL A 34 -16.48 -24.87 8.89
N GLY A 35 -16.26 -24.02 9.90
CA GLY A 35 -16.76 -24.25 11.25
C GLY A 35 -18.27 -24.02 11.41
N THR A 36 -18.89 -23.22 10.55
CA THR A 36 -20.33 -22.93 10.57
C THR A 36 -21.12 -23.79 9.60
N THR A 37 -20.53 -24.21 8.47
CA THR A 37 -21.16 -25.08 7.48
C THR A 37 -20.72 -26.53 7.68
N ASN A 38 -21.66 -27.41 8.03
CA ASN A 38 -21.44 -28.86 8.03
C ASN A 38 -21.05 -29.34 6.62
N PHE A 39 -19.78 -29.69 6.42
CA PHE A 39 -19.35 -30.43 5.22
C PHE A 39 -19.68 -31.94 5.32
N SER A 40 -20.15 -32.41 6.48
CA SER A 40 -20.63 -33.77 6.70
C SER A 40 -22.13 -33.84 6.44
N GLY A 41 -22.56 -34.70 5.50
CA GLY A 41 -23.97 -34.90 5.12
C GLY A 41 -24.88 -35.52 6.19
N GLN A 42 -24.71 -35.18 7.48
CA GLN A 42 -25.56 -35.61 8.58
C GLN A 42 -26.62 -34.56 8.93
N PRO A 43 -27.90 -34.95 9.13
CA PRO A 43 -28.94 -34.07 9.60
C PRO A 43 -28.75 -33.77 11.09
N GLY A 44 -28.20 -32.59 11.39
CA GLY A 44 -27.96 -32.07 12.74
C GLY A 44 -26.96 -30.94 12.67
N VAL A 45 -27.38 -29.70 12.96
CA VAL A 45 -26.49 -28.53 12.92
C VAL A 45 -25.48 -28.65 14.06
N HIS A 46 -24.24 -29.05 13.74
CA HIS A 46 -23.17 -29.18 14.71
C HIS A 46 -22.08 -28.16 14.38
N ILE A 47 -22.20 -26.97 14.95
CA ILE A 47 -21.22 -25.89 14.79
C ILE A 47 -19.90 -26.33 15.45
N ASN A 48 -18.80 -26.31 14.71
CA ASN A 48 -17.46 -26.49 15.27
C ASN A 48 -17.01 -25.16 15.88
N LEU A 49 -17.51 -24.89 17.09
CA LEU A 49 -17.29 -23.64 17.81
C LEU A 49 -15.80 -23.28 17.99
N PRO A 50 -14.89 -24.22 18.33
CA PRO A 50 -13.46 -23.94 18.36
C PRO A 50 -12.91 -23.41 17.04
N LEU A 51 -13.33 -23.97 15.91
CA LEU A 51 -12.85 -23.57 14.58
C LEU A 51 -13.38 -22.18 14.18
N VAL A 52 -14.63 -21.87 14.54
CA VAL A 52 -15.22 -20.53 14.35
C VAL A 52 -14.50 -19.47 15.18
N ILE A 53 -14.16 -19.78 16.44
CA ILE A 53 -13.40 -18.85 17.30
C ILE A 53 -12.00 -18.61 16.73
N LEU A 54 -11.33 -19.66 16.23
CA LEU A 54 -10.03 -19.51 15.59
C LEU A 54 -10.11 -18.66 14.32
N GLY A 55 -11.13 -18.90 13.48
CA GLY A 55 -11.33 -18.16 12.24
C GLY A 55 -11.56 -16.66 12.50
N THR A 56 -12.51 -16.34 13.36
CA THR A 56 -12.81 -14.96 13.76
C THR A 56 -11.63 -14.27 14.45
N GLY A 57 -10.85 -15.01 15.27
CA GLY A 57 -9.63 -14.48 15.87
C GLY A 57 -8.55 -14.10 14.84
N LEU A 58 -8.38 -14.93 13.80
CA LEU A 58 -7.47 -14.67 12.68
C LEU A 58 -7.88 -13.43 11.87
N GLU A 59 -9.18 -13.25 11.64
CA GLU A 59 -9.72 -12.07 10.96
C GLU A 59 -9.40 -10.78 11.76
N ILE A 60 -9.61 -10.79 13.07
CA ILE A 60 -9.32 -9.64 13.95
C ILE A 60 -7.83 -9.29 13.91
N VAL A 61 -6.94 -10.28 13.92
CA VAL A 61 -5.49 -10.07 13.85
C VAL A 61 -5.04 -9.58 12.48
N ALA A 62 -5.74 -9.97 11.41
CA ALA A 62 -5.41 -9.54 10.05
C ALA A 62 -5.62 -8.03 9.82
N ILE A 63 -6.64 -7.43 10.47
CA ILE A 63 -6.97 -6.00 10.32
C ILE A 63 -5.78 -5.06 10.61
N PRO A 64 -5.14 -5.10 11.79
CA PRO A 64 -4.01 -4.20 12.07
C PRO A 64 -2.80 -4.46 11.17
N ILE A 65 -2.60 -5.70 10.70
CA ILE A 65 -1.51 -6.06 9.77
C ILE A 65 -1.74 -5.40 8.41
N LEU A 66 -2.97 -5.50 7.87
CA LEU A 66 -3.36 -4.85 6.62
C LEU A 66 -3.26 -3.32 6.72
N LEU A 67 -3.73 -2.73 7.82
CA LEU A 67 -3.63 -1.29 8.07
C LEU A 67 -2.17 -0.81 8.10
N LYS A 68 -1.26 -1.58 8.72
CA LYS A 68 0.19 -1.28 8.70
C LYS A 68 0.73 -1.32 7.27
N GLY A 69 0.34 -2.32 6.48
CA GLY A 69 0.68 -2.41 5.06
C GLY A 69 0.25 -1.16 4.29
N SER A 70 -1.02 -0.76 4.39
CA SER A 70 -1.55 0.43 3.71
C SER A 70 -0.83 1.72 4.12
N LYS A 71 -0.47 1.86 5.40
CA LYS A 71 0.31 3.02 5.88
C LYS A 71 1.69 3.09 5.23
N LEU A 72 2.38 1.96 5.09
CA LEU A 72 3.69 1.89 4.44
C LEU A 72 3.60 2.20 2.93
N VAL A 73 2.53 1.77 2.24
CA VAL A 73 2.30 2.16 0.84
C VAL A 73 2.17 3.68 0.72
N LYS A 74 1.37 4.31 1.58
CA LYS A 74 1.20 5.76 1.59
C LYS A 74 2.54 6.47 1.86
N HIS A 75 3.28 6.02 2.86
CA HIS A 75 4.57 6.59 3.21
C HIS A 75 5.61 6.43 2.10
N ALA A 76 5.64 5.30 1.40
CA ALA A 76 6.49 5.11 0.22
C ALA A 76 6.16 6.09 -0.90
N ALA A 77 4.86 6.37 -1.14
CA ALA A 77 4.43 7.36 -2.12
C ALA A 77 4.81 8.78 -1.70
N ASP A 78 4.67 9.12 -0.42
CA ASP A 78 5.07 10.42 0.14
C ASP A 78 6.59 10.64 -0.03
N ILE A 79 7.43 9.66 0.32
CA ILE A 79 8.90 9.71 0.12
C ILE A 79 9.25 9.93 -1.35
N TYR A 80 8.56 9.25 -2.26
CA TYR A 80 8.80 9.39 -3.69
C TYR A 80 8.44 10.80 -4.18
N ASN A 81 7.26 11.31 -3.78
CA ASN A 81 6.78 12.63 -4.17
C ASN A 81 7.65 13.77 -3.62
N ASP A 82 8.10 13.66 -2.37
CA ASP A 82 9.03 14.61 -1.75
C ASP A 82 10.40 14.62 -2.45
N GLY A 83 10.86 13.43 -2.87
CA GLY A 83 12.05 13.29 -3.72
C GLY A 83 11.89 13.99 -5.07
N LEU A 84 10.69 13.94 -5.66
CA LEU A 84 10.40 14.57 -6.94
C LEU A 84 10.37 16.10 -6.82
N GLN A 85 9.71 16.64 -5.78
CA GLN A 85 9.64 18.08 -5.52
C GLN A 85 11.02 18.68 -5.22
N SER A 86 11.83 18.01 -4.39
CA SER A 86 13.19 18.46 -4.07
C SER A 86 14.11 18.47 -5.30
N THR A 87 13.92 17.56 -6.26
CA THR A 87 14.69 17.54 -7.52
C THR A 87 14.18 18.60 -8.50
N CYS A 88 12.87 18.89 -8.51
CA CYS A 88 12.25 19.86 -9.42
C CYS A 88 12.69 21.32 -9.14
N ILE A 89 12.95 21.68 -7.88
CA ILE A 89 13.43 23.02 -7.49
C ILE A 89 14.90 23.26 -7.91
N GLN A 90 15.65 22.19 -8.19
CA GLN A 90 17.07 22.32 -8.56
C GLN A 90 17.28 22.62 -10.06
N SER A 91 16.26 22.47 -10.89
CA SER A 91 16.27 22.95 -12.28
C SER A 91 15.50 24.28 -12.37
N LYS A 92 16.08 25.34 -11.81
CA LYS A 92 15.68 26.71 -12.16
C LYS A 92 16.15 27.03 -13.57
N THR A 93 15.51 26.42 -14.57
CA THR A 93 15.63 26.95 -15.93
C THR A 93 14.73 28.17 -15.99
N ASP A 94 15.31 29.36 -15.83
CA ASP A 94 14.58 30.62 -15.98
C ASP A 94 14.28 30.81 -17.47
N LEU A 95 13.03 30.55 -17.85
CA LEU A 95 12.50 30.82 -19.18
C LEU A 95 11.91 32.23 -19.18
N SER A 96 12.61 33.18 -19.80
CA SER A 96 12.15 34.56 -19.91
C SER A 96 11.92 34.91 -21.37
N ILE A 97 10.73 35.44 -21.69
CA ILE A 97 10.41 35.95 -23.02
C ILE A 97 10.90 37.38 -23.09
N ALA A 98 11.90 37.63 -23.94
CA ALA A 98 12.45 38.96 -24.14
C ALA A 98 11.85 39.58 -25.41
N LEU A 99 11.14 40.69 -25.23
CA LEU A 99 10.75 41.58 -26.30
C LEU A 99 11.87 42.61 -26.51
N THR A 100 12.42 42.65 -27.71
CA THR A 100 13.37 43.68 -28.16
C THR A 100 12.76 44.47 -29.31
N GLU A 101 13.30 45.65 -29.60
CA GLU A 101 12.82 46.49 -30.73
C GLU A 101 12.86 45.77 -32.09
N ASN A 102 13.65 44.69 -32.21
CA ASN A 102 13.79 43.89 -33.42
C ASN A 102 13.06 42.53 -33.40
N GLY A 103 12.26 42.23 -32.36
CA GLY A 103 11.42 41.01 -32.31
C GLY A 103 11.27 40.37 -30.93
N VAL A 104 10.54 39.24 -30.90
CA VAL A 104 10.33 38.39 -29.71
C VAL A 104 11.33 37.23 -29.72
N GLY A 105 12.10 37.09 -28.63
CA GLY A 105 13.01 35.97 -28.41
C GLY A 105 12.73 35.25 -27.09
N VAL A 106 13.14 33.98 -27.01
CA VAL A 106 13.07 33.19 -25.77
C VAL A 106 14.48 33.05 -25.22
N ILE A 107 14.69 33.48 -23.97
CA ILE A 107 15.96 33.34 -23.26
C ILE A 107 15.81 32.20 -22.25
N MET A 108 16.65 31.17 -22.40
CA MET A 108 16.82 30.11 -21.42
C MET A 108 18.14 30.34 -20.68
N LYS A 109 18.07 30.50 -19.36
CA LYS A 109 19.25 30.51 -18.49
C LYS A 109 19.34 29.17 -17.76
N PHE A 110 20.52 28.55 -17.84
CA PHE A 110 20.87 27.29 -17.20
C PHE A 110 21.77 27.57 -15.99
#